data_AF-A0A9X9Q5U5-F1
#
_entry.id   AF-A0A9X9Q5U5-F1
#
_cell.length_a   1.000
_cell.length_b   1.000
_cell.length_c   1.000
_cell.angle_alpha   90.00
_cell.angle_beta   90.00
_cell.angle_gamma   90.00
#
_symmetry.space_group_name_H-M   'P 1'
#
loop_
_entity.id
_entity.type
_entity.pdbx_description
1 polymer ?
#
loop_
_entity_poly.entity_id
_entity_poly.type
_entity_poly.pdbx_seq_one_letter_code
_entity_poly.pdbx_strand_id
1 'polypeptide(L)'
;LQALGVPGRVNSSGAVAVNSVAVDARVLVAVNHSSLQGLLTLKATETQREVAMLLVHSLPQPSPLGLPARALLDLATESHGPGYRRALRVGVDDKQVSEELTFTRQPEHVSLSYTLRHNIPVLRTLWLADKLGLQVSLGE
;
A
#
# COMPACT_ATOMS: atom_id res chain seq x y z
N LEU A 1 21.39 3.03 16.15
CA LEU A 1 21.48 4.37 16.78
C LEU A 1 22.75 5.12 16.39
N GLN A 2 23.95 4.52 16.45
CA GLN A 2 25.22 5.18 16.05
C GLN A 2 25.23 5.72 14.61
N ALA A 3 24.49 5.09 13.69
CA ALA A 3 24.45 5.53 12.31
C ALA A 3 23.59 6.78 12.04
N LEU A 4 22.96 7.33 13.08
CA LEU A 4 22.31 8.65 13.06
C LEU A 4 23.26 9.77 13.56
N GLY A 5 24.53 9.43 13.84
CA GLY A 5 25.48 10.29 14.56
C GLY A 5 25.22 10.29 16.08
N VAL A 6 25.87 11.22 16.80
CA VAL A 6 25.48 11.54 18.18
C VAL A 6 24.09 12.17 18.11
N PRO A 7 23.02 11.55 18.66
CA PRO A 7 21.69 12.12 18.58
C PRO A 7 21.68 13.43 19.37
N GLY A 8 21.54 14.56 18.67
CA GLY A 8 21.44 15.87 19.27
C GLY A 8 20.02 16.09 19.77
N ARG A 9 19.18 16.66 18.91
CA ARG A 9 17.78 16.96 19.23
C ARG A 9 16.85 15.91 18.60
N VAL A 10 16.03 15.28 19.43
CA VAL A 10 14.94 14.41 19.00
C VAL A 10 13.62 15.08 19.34
N ASN A 11 12.80 15.35 18.33
CA ASN A 11 11.42 15.81 18.51
C ASN A 11 10.49 14.73 17.96
N SER A 12 9.47 14.34 18.72
CA SER A 12 8.48 13.38 18.26
C SER A 12 7.07 13.90 18.51
N SER A 13 6.17 13.56 17.61
CA SER A 13 4.74 13.80 17.76
C SER A 13 3.97 12.67 17.10
N GLY A 14 2.78 12.40 17.62
CA GLY A 14 1.90 11.41 17.06
C GLY A 14 0.48 11.64 17.52
N ALA A 15 -0.46 11.18 16.71
CA ALA A 15 -1.88 11.23 17.02
C ALA A 15 -2.55 9.96 16.51
N VAL A 16 -3.52 9.47 17.26
CA VAL A 16 -4.39 8.37 16.86
C VAL A 16 -5.83 8.82 17.06
N ALA A 17 -6.63 8.74 16.02
CA ALA A 17 -8.06 8.93 16.05
C ALA A 17 -8.73 7.59 15.74
N VAL A 18 -9.74 7.24 16.51
CA VAL A 18 -10.50 5.99 16.36
C VAL A 18 -11.98 6.31 16.40
N ASN A 19 -12.74 5.72 15.50
CA ASN A 19 -14.20 5.70 15.56
C ASN A 19 -14.71 4.28 15.25
N SER A 20 -16.02 4.12 15.12
CA SER A 20 -16.66 2.81 14.94
C SER A 20 -16.29 2.10 13.62
N VAL A 21 -15.80 2.84 12.62
CA VAL A 21 -15.53 2.31 11.27
C VAL A 21 -14.11 2.62 10.77
N ALA A 22 -13.33 3.40 11.51
CA ALA A 22 -12.03 3.86 11.05
C ALA A 22 -11.02 4.08 12.18
N VAL A 23 -9.74 3.90 11.83
CA VAL A 23 -8.57 4.25 12.63
C VAL A 23 -7.65 5.10 11.75
N ASP A 24 -7.27 6.27 12.25
CA ASP A 24 -6.28 7.14 11.63
C ASP A 24 -5.13 7.37 12.61
N ALA A 25 -3.94 6.88 12.27
CA ALA A 25 -2.72 7.08 13.03
C ALA A 25 -1.69 7.88 12.22
N ARG A 26 -1.06 8.84 12.89
CA ARG A 26 0.01 9.66 12.33
C ARG A 26 1.17 9.72 13.32
N VAL A 27 2.39 9.62 12.81
CA VAL A 27 3.61 9.78 13.58
C VAL A 27 4.60 10.63 12.80
N LEU A 28 5.28 11.53 13.50
CA LEU A 28 6.38 12.33 12.99
C LEU A 28 7.50 12.29 14.02
N VAL A 29 8.67 11.81 13.59
CA VAL A 29 9.90 11.81 14.40
C VAL A 29 10.94 12.61 13.64
N ALA A 30 11.52 13.62 14.26
CA ALA A 30 12.62 14.41 13.73
C ALA A 30 13.86 14.21 14.61
N VAL A 31 15.00 13.88 13.98
CA VAL A 31 16.31 13.72 14.62
C VAL A 31 17.29 14.62 13.88
N ASN A 32 17.78 15.66 14.53
CA ASN A 32 18.64 16.68 13.90
C ASN A 32 17.99 17.28 12.64
N HIS A 33 18.53 16.98 11.46
CA HIS A 33 18.04 17.42 10.13
C HIS A 33 17.29 16.32 9.36
N SER A 34 17.08 15.15 9.97
CA SER A 34 16.35 14.04 9.37
C SER A 34 14.97 13.90 10.01
N SER A 35 14.00 13.40 9.26
CA SER A 35 12.65 13.13 9.72
C SER A 35 12.16 11.77 9.22
N LEU A 36 11.25 11.17 9.98
CA LEU A 36 10.45 10.00 9.65
C LEU A 36 8.98 10.38 9.85
N GLN A 37 8.17 10.23 8.82
CA GLN A 37 6.74 10.43 8.84
C GLN A 37 6.04 9.11 8.52
N GLY A 38 5.12 8.69 9.38
CA GLY A 38 4.26 7.54 9.17
C GLY A 38 2.79 7.97 9.21
N LEU A 39 2.01 7.49 8.25
CA LEU A 39 0.57 7.63 8.20
C LEU A 39 -0.03 6.23 8.02
N LEU A 40 -1.10 5.94 8.76
CA LEU A 40 -1.90 4.73 8.64
C LEU A 40 -3.37 5.10 8.77
N THR A 41 -4.15 4.78 7.75
CA THR A 41 -5.60 4.86 7.76
C THR A 41 -6.14 3.46 7.53
N LEU A 42 -7.02 3.01 8.42
CA LEU A 42 -7.77 1.78 8.30
C LEU A 42 -9.24 2.17 8.29
N LYS A 43 -10.02 1.67 7.32
CA LYS A 43 -11.48 1.77 7.34
C LYS A 43 -12.10 0.41 7.13
N ALA A 44 -13.17 0.14 7.85
CA ALA A 44 -13.97 -1.07 7.71
C ALA A 44 -15.44 -0.73 7.92
N THR A 45 -16.23 -0.96 6.89
CA THR A 45 -17.68 -0.98 6.95
C THR A 45 -18.16 -2.43 6.71
N GLU A 46 -19.47 -2.62 6.66
CA GLU A 46 -20.05 -3.92 6.32
C GLU A 46 -19.55 -4.43 4.95
N THR A 47 -19.50 -3.54 3.96
CA THR A 47 -19.23 -3.89 2.56
C THR A 47 -17.86 -3.44 2.05
N GLN A 48 -17.15 -2.55 2.75
CA GLN A 48 -15.90 -1.97 2.28
C GLN A 48 -14.80 -2.05 3.34
N ARG A 49 -13.57 -2.31 2.90
CA ARG A 49 -12.38 -2.22 3.76
C ARG A 49 -11.27 -1.50 3.02
N GLU A 50 -10.66 -0.53 3.68
CA GLU A 50 -9.55 0.27 3.17
C GLU A 50 -8.36 0.20 4.13
N VAL A 51 -7.15 0.07 3.57
CA VAL A 51 -5.88 0.27 4.26
C VAL A 51 -5.09 1.24 3.41
N ALA A 52 -4.67 2.36 3.99
CA ALA A 52 -3.72 3.28 3.37
C ALA A 52 -2.57 3.52 4.34
N MET A 53 -1.36 3.24 3.90
CA MET A 53 -0.14 3.43 4.68
C MET A 53 0.88 4.19 3.84
N LEU A 54 1.50 5.19 4.46
CA LEU A 54 2.61 5.93 3.89
C LEU A 54 3.71 6.07 4.93
N LEU A 55 4.92 5.64 4.57
CA LEU A 55 6.13 5.88 5.33
C LEU A 55 7.08 6.70 4.47
N VAL A 56 7.52 7.86 4.96
CA VAL A 56 8.48 8.73 4.26
C VAL A 56 9.57 9.12 5.24
N HIS A 57 10.82 9.13 4.79
CA HIS A 57 11.93 9.62 5.60
C HIS A 57 12.93 10.46 4.81
N SER A 58 13.68 11.30 5.52
CA SER A 58 14.77 12.12 4.98
C SER A 58 16.15 11.73 5.55
N LEU A 59 16.29 10.50 6.06
CA LEU A 59 17.59 9.95 6.46
C LEU A 59 18.59 9.98 5.28
N PRO A 60 19.89 10.20 5.55
CA PRO A 60 20.94 10.13 4.53
C PRO A 60 20.91 8.80 3.76
N GLN A 61 21.19 8.84 2.46
CA GLN A 61 21.23 7.65 1.61
C GLN A 61 22.69 7.22 1.36
N PRO A 62 23.00 5.90 1.40
CA PRO A 62 22.10 4.80 1.74
C PRO A 62 21.66 4.84 3.21
N SER A 63 20.37 4.61 3.45
CA SER A 63 19.80 4.63 4.80
C SER A 63 20.54 3.63 5.69
N PRO A 64 21.02 4.04 6.88
CA PRO A 64 21.70 3.10 7.78
C PRO A 64 20.84 1.95 8.29
N LEU A 65 19.52 2.08 8.14
CA LEU A 65 18.53 1.09 8.54
C LEU A 65 18.10 0.21 7.35
N GLY A 66 18.67 0.42 6.16
CA GLY A 66 18.23 -0.24 4.93
C GLY A 66 16.80 0.12 4.53
N LEU A 67 16.25 1.20 5.09
CA LEU A 67 14.88 1.64 4.82
C LEU A 67 14.85 2.42 3.49
N PRO A 68 13.82 2.19 2.66
CA PRO A 68 13.56 3.03 1.51
C PRO A 68 13.10 4.41 1.96
N ALA A 69 13.45 5.45 1.18
CA ALA A 69 13.04 6.82 1.47
C ALA A 69 11.52 6.98 1.49
N ARG A 70 10.81 6.16 0.71
CA ARG A 70 9.36 6.10 0.67
C ARG A 70 8.86 4.66 0.57
N ALA A 71 7.87 4.30 1.38
CA ALA A 71 7.09 3.08 1.23
C ALA A 71 5.59 3.41 1.28
N LEU A 72 4.81 2.79 0.40
CA LEU A 72 3.36 2.97 0.35
C LEU A 72 2.64 1.62 0.23
N LEU A 73 1.47 1.54 0.85
CA LEU A 73 0.51 0.45 0.70
C LEU A 73 -0.89 1.04 0.67
N ASP A 74 -1.60 0.85 -0.43
CA ASP A 74 -3.03 1.13 -0.53
C ASP A 74 -3.76 -0.18 -0.87
N LEU A 75 -4.72 -0.59 -0.05
CA LEU A 75 -5.59 -1.73 -0.30
C LEU A 75 -7.02 -1.28 -0.12
N ALA A 76 -7.87 -1.50 -1.11
CA ALA A 76 -9.30 -1.31 -1.03
C ALA A 76 -9.99 -2.60 -1.44
N THR A 77 -10.98 -3.02 -0.65
CA THR A 77 -11.85 -4.15 -0.99
C THR A 77 -13.30 -3.72 -0.83
N GLU A 78 -14.15 -4.20 -1.72
CA GLU A 78 -15.56 -3.89 -1.73
C GLU A 78 -16.36 -5.15 -2.09
N SER A 79 -17.42 -5.42 -1.35
CA SER A 79 -18.39 -6.47 -1.65
C SER A 79 -19.75 -5.84 -1.92
N HIS A 80 -20.33 -6.13 -3.08
CA HIS A 80 -21.65 -5.64 -3.46
C HIS A 80 -22.50 -6.81 -3.98
N GLY A 81 -23.36 -7.35 -3.10
CA GLY A 81 -24.18 -8.53 -3.39
C GLY A 81 -23.33 -9.71 -3.89
N PRO A 82 -23.52 -10.17 -5.15
CA PRO A 82 -22.72 -11.25 -5.74
C PRO A 82 -21.30 -10.85 -6.18
N GLY A 83 -20.97 -9.56 -6.10
CA GLY A 83 -19.72 -8.98 -6.60
C GLY A 83 -18.70 -8.74 -5.49
N TYR A 84 -17.43 -8.89 -5.85
CA TYR A 84 -16.27 -8.52 -5.05
C TYR A 84 -15.27 -7.75 -5.90
N ARG A 85 -14.74 -6.66 -5.37
CA ARG A 85 -13.67 -5.87 -5.99
C ARG A 85 -12.53 -5.72 -5.00
N ARG A 86 -11.30 -5.81 -5.50
CA ARG A 86 -10.07 -5.49 -4.76
C ARG A 86 -9.17 -4.62 -5.63
N ALA A 87 -8.63 -3.57 -5.04
CA ALA A 87 -7.52 -2.81 -5.59
C ALA A 87 -6.37 -2.81 -4.59
N LEU A 88 -5.16 -3.10 -5.06
CA LEU A 88 -3.94 -3.08 -4.27
C LEU A 88 -2.92 -2.19 -4.98
N ARG A 89 -2.18 -1.39 -4.22
CA ARG A 89 -1.01 -0.66 -4.68
C ARG A 89 0.07 -0.79 -3.62
N VAL A 90 1.25 -1.22 -4.03
CA VAL A 90 2.44 -1.31 -3.18
C VAL A 90 3.56 -0.57 -3.88
N GLY A 91 4.28 0.26 -3.15
CA GLY A 91 5.36 1.06 -3.71
C GLY A 91 6.50 1.25 -2.74
N VAL A 92 7.72 1.26 -3.29
CA VAL A 92 8.98 1.49 -2.60
C VAL A 92 9.80 2.42 -3.47
N ASP A 93 10.06 3.63 -2.98
CA ASP A 93 10.70 4.73 -3.69
C ASP A 93 10.02 5.04 -5.04
N ASP A 94 10.72 4.80 -6.16
CA ASP A 94 10.26 4.98 -7.52
C ASP A 94 9.59 3.73 -8.12
N LYS A 95 9.65 2.60 -7.41
CA LYS A 95 9.13 1.31 -7.86
C LYS A 95 7.75 1.05 -7.28
N GLN A 96 6.85 0.52 -8.09
CA GLN A 96 5.49 0.21 -7.69
C GLN A 96 4.90 -0.98 -8.44
N VAL A 97 3.94 -1.61 -7.78
CA VAL A 97 3.04 -2.63 -8.31
C VAL A 97 1.61 -2.23 -7.95
N SER A 98 0.69 -2.38 -8.89
CA SER A 98 -0.74 -2.23 -8.63
C SER A 98 -1.53 -3.39 -9.22
N GLU A 99 -2.51 -3.87 -8.48
CA GLU A 99 -3.47 -4.87 -8.92
C GLU A 99 -4.89 -4.34 -8.82
N GLU A 100 -5.73 -4.76 -9.77
CA GLU A 100 -7.18 -4.64 -9.69
C GLU A 100 -7.80 -6.01 -10.00
N LEU A 101 -8.72 -6.44 -9.14
CA LEU A 101 -9.46 -7.69 -9.25
C LEU A 101 -10.94 -7.39 -9.13
N THR A 102 -11.73 -7.90 -10.05
CA THR A 102 -13.20 -7.91 -9.97
C THR A 102 -13.68 -9.33 -10.16
N PHE A 103 -14.52 -9.78 -9.25
CA PHE A 103 -15.16 -11.09 -9.26
C PHE A 103 -16.66 -10.89 -9.17
N THR A 104 -17.43 -11.55 -10.04
CA THR A 104 -18.90 -11.52 -9.97
C THR A 104 -19.43 -12.93 -10.11
N ARG A 105 -20.31 -13.33 -9.19
CA ARG A 105 -20.99 -14.63 -9.20
C ARG A 105 -22.49 -14.48 -9.41
N GLN A 106 -22.95 -14.75 -10.62
CA GLN A 106 -24.37 -14.92 -10.95
C GLN A 106 -24.73 -16.41 -10.87
N PRO A 107 -26.04 -16.78 -10.80
CA PRO A 107 -26.46 -18.16 -10.64
C PRO A 107 -25.88 -19.12 -11.69
N GLU A 108 -25.87 -18.74 -12.97
CA GLU A 108 -25.34 -19.56 -14.07
C GLU A 108 -23.97 -19.07 -14.59
N HIS A 109 -23.39 -18.02 -14.00
CA HIS A 109 -22.21 -17.37 -14.57
C HIS A 109 -21.24 -16.85 -13.51
N VAL A 110 -19.97 -17.21 -13.63
CA VAL A 110 -18.88 -16.65 -12.82
C VAL A 110 -17.94 -15.88 -13.73
N SER A 111 -17.63 -14.64 -13.37
CA SER A 111 -16.64 -13.83 -14.07
C SER A 111 -15.54 -13.35 -13.13
N LEU A 112 -14.33 -13.32 -13.67
CA LEU A 112 -13.12 -12.84 -13.04
C LEU A 112 -12.39 -11.92 -14.00
N SER A 113 -12.11 -10.69 -13.57
CA SER A 113 -11.24 -9.75 -14.27
C SER A 113 -10.09 -9.38 -13.34
N TYR A 114 -8.86 -9.53 -13.84
CA TYR A 114 -7.65 -9.19 -13.10
C TYR A 114 -6.74 -8.35 -13.98
N THR A 115 -6.19 -7.28 -13.42
CA THR A 115 -5.15 -6.45 -14.04
C THR A 115 -4.02 -6.25 -13.06
N LEU A 116 -2.80 -6.54 -13.52
CA LEU A 116 -1.55 -6.22 -12.83
C LEU A 116 -0.82 -5.15 -13.63
N ARG A 117 -0.26 -4.15 -12.94
CA ARG A 117 0.67 -3.18 -13.52
C ARG A 117 1.87 -3.02 -12.63
N HIS A 118 3.05 -2.87 -13.21
CA HIS A 118 4.28 -2.58 -12.48
C HIS A 118 5.26 -1.76 -13.32
N ASN A 119 6.20 -1.10 -12.65
CA ASN A 119 7.37 -0.49 -13.28
C ASN A 119 8.68 -1.11 -12.80
N ILE A 120 8.62 -2.29 -12.18
CA ILE A 120 9.79 -2.97 -11.60
C ILE A 120 10.66 -3.56 -12.71
N PRO A 121 11.92 -3.11 -12.89
CA PRO A 121 12.76 -3.56 -14.00
C PRO A 121 13.09 -5.06 -13.94
N VAL A 122 13.30 -5.63 -12.75
CA VAL A 122 13.63 -7.05 -12.62
C VAL A 122 12.48 -7.96 -13.07
N LEU A 123 11.22 -7.54 -12.91
CA LEU A 123 10.07 -8.33 -13.37
C LEU A 123 10.03 -8.45 -14.90
N ARG A 124 10.48 -7.42 -15.62
CA ARG A 124 10.62 -7.47 -17.09
C ARG A 124 11.63 -8.55 -17.52
N THR A 125 12.70 -8.75 -16.75
CA THR A 125 13.70 -9.80 -17.03
C THR A 125 13.14 -11.21 -16.79
N LEU A 126 12.06 -11.32 -16.01
CA LEU A 126 11.32 -12.56 -15.73
C LEU A 126 10.12 -12.72 -16.67
N TRP A 127 10.10 -12.03 -17.81
CA TRP A 127 9.03 -12.11 -18.82
C TRP A 127 7.66 -11.66 -18.33
N LEU A 128 7.59 -10.94 -17.21
CA LEU A 128 6.36 -10.29 -16.77
C LEU A 128 6.26 -8.92 -17.43
N ALA A 129 5.25 -8.77 -18.28
CA ALA A 129 4.96 -7.49 -18.92
C ALA A 129 4.50 -6.46 -17.88
N ASP A 130 4.89 -5.21 -18.08
CA ASP A 130 4.49 -4.06 -17.23
C ASP A 130 2.99 -3.92 -17.00
N LYS A 131 2.20 -4.53 -17.90
CA LYS A 131 0.77 -4.67 -17.79
C LYS A 131 0.39 -6.09 -18.17
N LEU A 132 -0.31 -6.77 -17.27
CA LEU A 132 -0.94 -8.06 -17.52
C LEU A 132 -2.44 -7.91 -17.26
N GLY A 133 -3.25 -8.44 -18.16
CA GLY A 133 -4.71 -8.47 -18.02
C GLY A 133 -5.21 -9.89 -18.26
N LEU A 134 -6.06 -10.37 -17.36
CA LEU A 134 -6.73 -11.65 -17.46
C LEU A 134 -8.24 -11.43 -17.32
N GLN A 135 -9.00 -12.06 -18.21
CA GLN A 135 -10.44 -12.14 -18.12
C GLN A 135 -10.84 -13.60 -18.27
N VAL A 136 -11.62 -14.11 -17.33
CA VAL A 136 -12.12 -15.48 -17.32
C VAL A 136 -13.61 -15.42 -17.02
N SER A 137 -14.38 -16.11 -17.83
CA SER A 137 -15.82 -16.25 -17.68
C SER A 137 -16.18 -17.73 -17.82
N LEU A 138 -16.84 -18.29 -16.82
CA LEU A 138 -17.38 -19.64 -16.85
C LEU A 138 -18.91 -19.53 -16.76
N GLY A 139 -19.60 -20.19 -17.69
CA GLY A 139 -21.04 -20.43 -17.62
C GLY A 139 -21.32 -21.91 -17.80
N GLU A 140 -22.40 -22.39 -17.19
CA GLU A 140 -22.96 -23.73 -17.48
C GLU A 140 -23.80 -23.72 -18.76
#